data_AF-A0A952GZB1-F1
#
_entry.id   AF-A0A952GZB1-F1
#
_cell.length_a   1.000
_cell.length_b   1.000
_cell.length_c   1.000
_cell.angle_alpha   90.00
_cell.angle_beta   90.00
_cell.angle_gamma   90.00
#
_symmetry.space_group_name_H-M   'P 1'
#
loop_
_entity.id
_entity.type
_entity.pdbx_description
1 polymer ?
#
loop_
_entity_poly.entity_id
_entity_poly.type
_entity_poly.pdbx_seq_one_letter_code
_entity_poly.pdbx_strand_id
1 'polypeptide(L)'
;AVETNGTQPAPPGLDWICVSPKADAPLVLTSGHELKLVYPQPLAQPERFAHLDFQNFFLQPMDSVLKREHTKAAVNYCMKHPQWRLSVQMHKVVGIA
;
A
#
# COMPACT_ATOMS: atom_id res chain seq x y z
N ALA A 1 -16.44 -0.57 -4.02
CA ALA A 1 -15.00 -0.44 -3.70
C ALA A 1 -14.14 -0.98 -4.86
N VAL A 2 -12.92 -0.46 -5.05
CA VAL A 2 -11.95 -0.97 -6.02
C VAL A 2 -10.55 -1.07 -5.40
N GLU A 3 -9.79 -2.07 -5.84
CA GLU A 3 -8.35 -2.20 -5.64
C GLU A 3 -7.67 -2.00 -7.00
N THR A 4 -6.76 -1.03 -7.12
CA THR A 4 -6.14 -0.67 -8.40
C THR A 4 -4.64 -0.39 -8.24
N ASN A 5 -3.89 -0.54 -9.32
CA ASN A 5 -2.49 -0.11 -9.37
C ASN A 5 -2.33 1.40 -9.62
N GLY A 6 -3.43 2.13 -9.89
CA GLY A 6 -3.44 3.58 -10.04
C GLY A 6 -3.00 4.11 -11.40
N THR A 7 -2.79 3.24 -12.39
CA THR A 7 -2.31 3.65 -13.74
C THR A 7 -3.41 4.26 -14.62
N GLN A 8 -4.67 4.19 -14.19
CA GLN A 8 -5.84 4.66 -14.91
C GLN A 8 -6.79 5.41 -13.96
N PRO A 9 -7.59 6.37 -14.47
CA PRO A 9 -8.65 7.01 -13.69
C PRO A 9 -9.62 5.99 -13.10
N ALA A 10 -10.12 6.28 -11.90
CA ALA A 10 -11.16 5.48 -11.28
C ALA A 10 -12.52 5.82 -11.92
N PRO A 11 -13.39 4.83 -12.17
CA PRO A 11 -14.78 5.07 -12.55
C PRO A 11 -15.49 5.96 -11.52
N PRO A 12 -16.44 6.83 -11.94
CA PRO A 12 -17.21 7.64 -11.02
C PRO A 12 -18.14 6.78 -10.15
N GLY A 13 -18.51 7.28 -8.97
CA GLY A 13 -19.49 6.64 -8.09
C GLY A 13 -18.97 5.50 -7.22
N LEU A 14 -17.65 5.31 -7.10
CA LEU A 14 -17.06 4.31 -6.21
C LEU A 14 -17.03 4.80 -4.75
N ASP A 15 -17.56 3.99 -3.84
CA ASP A 15 -17.58 4.30 -2.40
C ASP A 15 -16.20 4.20 -1.73
N TRP A 16 -15.26 3.50 -2.34
CA TRP A 16 -13.91 3.30 -1.81
C TRP A 16 -12.92 2.99 -2.92
N ILE A 17 -11.77 3.66 -2.89
CA ILE A 17 -10.67 3.49 -3.84
C ILE A 17 -9.41 3.21 -3.05
N CYS A 18 -8.90 1.98 -3.18
CA CYS A 18 -7.58 1.60 -2.71
C CYS A 18 -6.61 1.56 -3.89
N VAL A 19 -5.53 2.33 -3.77
CA VAL A 19 -4.47 2.41 -4.77
C VAL A 19 -3.21 1.77 -4.21
N SER A 20 -2.65 0.82 -4.97
CA SER A 20 -1.36 0.17 -4.68
C SER A 20 -0.41 0.37 -5.86
N PRO A 21 0.27 1.54 -5.94
CA PRO A 21 1.19 1.86 -7.02
C PRO A 21 2.27 0.79 -7.19
N LYS A 22 2.66 0.54 -8.44
CA LYS A 22 3.80 -0.32 -8.76
C LYS A 22 5.01 0.57 -9.06
N ALA A 23 6.18 0.12 -8.61
CA ALA A 23 7.44 0.86 -8.67
C ALA A 23 7.77 1.46 -10.05
N ASP A 24 7.44 0.71 -11.09
CA ASP A 24 7.81 0.88 -12.49
C ASP A 24 6.64 1.33 -13.38
N ALA A 25 5.51 1.72 -12.78
CA ALA A 25 4.31 2.14 -13.50
C ALA A 25 3.99 3.63 -13.28
N PRO A 26 3.43 4.33 -14.29
CA PRO A 26 2.93 5.68 -14.10
C PRO A 26 1.78 5.69 -13.09
N LEU A 27 1.72 6.73 -12.26
CA LEU A 27 0.63 6.91 -11.30
C LEU A 27 -0.24 8.09 -11.74
N VAL A 28 -1.48 7.78 -12.14
CA VAL A 28 -2.49 8.76 -12.55
C VAL A 28 -3.40 9.12 -11.38
N LEU A 29 -3.78 8.13 -10.56
CA LEU A 29 -4.59 8.36 -9.37
C LEU A 29 -3.73 8.80 -8.18
N THR A 30 -3.72 10.11 -7.94
CA THR A 30 -2.99 10.77 -6.86
C THR A 30 -3.86 11.13 -5.66
N SER A 31 -5.15 10.74 -5.68
CA SER A 31 -6.08 10.90 -4.56
C SER A 31 -7.01 9.70 -4.40
N GLY A 32 -7.55 9.52 -3.18
CA GLY A 32 -8.48 8.43 -2.89
C GLY A 32 -8.67 8.16 -1.40
N HIS A 33 -9.18 6.97 -1.08
CA HIS A 33 -9.50 6.59 0.30
C HIS A 33 -8.31 5.90 0.97
N GLU A 34 -7.61 5.03 0.24
CA GLU A 34 -6.52 4.22 0.75
C GLU A 34 -5.34 4.20 -0.23
N LEU A 35 -4.15 4.52 0.26
CA LEU A 35 -2.89 4.23 -0.40
C LEU A 35 -2.22 3.05 0.33
N LYS A 36 -2.01 1.93 -0.37
CA LYS A 36 -1.43 0.71 0.19
C LYS A 36 -0.16 0.30 -0.57
N LEU A 37 0.99 0.49 0.04
CA LEU A 37 2.27 0.13 -0.55
C LEU A 37 2.71 -1.26 -0.10
N VAL A 38 3.18 -2.06 -1.06
CA VAL A 38 3.92 -3.28 -0.73
C VAL A 38 5.34 -2.87 -0.30
N TYR A 39 5.77 -3.33 0.87
CA TYR A 39 7.01 -2.88 1.51
C TYR A 39 7.84 -4.06 2.05
N PRO A 40 9.17 -4.05 1.91
CA PRO A 40 9.98 -3.03 1.22
C PRO A 40 9.96 -3.19 -0.30
N GLN A 41 10.01 -2.08 -1.03
CA GLN A 41 10.27 -2.05 -2.47
C GLN A 41 11.23 -0.89 -2.78
N PRO A 42 12.49 -1.15 -3.22
CA PRO A 42 13.50 -0.11 -3.41
C PRO A 42 13.05 1.05 -4.29
N LEU A 43 12.30 0.72 -5.35
CA LEU A 43 11.80 1.70 -6.29
C LEU A 43 10.48 2.33 -5.83
N ALA A 44 9.74 1.77 -4.88
CA ALA A 44 8.45 2.29 -4.41
C ALA A 44 8.48 2.63 -2.90
N GLN A 45 9.49 3.40 -2.48
CA GLN A 45 9.62 3.81 -1.09
C GLN A 45 8.47 4.74 -0.65
N PRO A 46 8.04 4.71 0.63
CA PRO A 46 6.85 5.43 1.07
C PRO A 46 6.96 6.96 0.93
N GLU A 47 8.16 7.52 1.05
CA GLU A 47 8.44 8.96 0.90
C GLU A 47 8.06 9.47 -0.50
N ARG A 48 8.10 8.62 -1.53
CA ARG A 48 7.68 8.98 -2.90
C ARG A 48 6.19 9.32 -2.98
N PHE A 49 5.38 8.81 -2.05
CA PHE A 49 3.92 8.85 -2.13
C PHE A 49 3.26 9.52 -0.93
N ALA A 50 4.02 9.81 0.13
CA ALA A 50 3.50 10.35 1.39
C ALA A 50 2.80 11.72 1.24
N HIS A 51 3.06 12.44 0.16
CA HIS A 51 2.46 13.75 -0.13
C HIS A 51 1.16 13.69 -0.95
N LEU A 52 0.73 12.49 -1.38
CA LEU A 52 -0.48 12.32 -2.18
C LEU A 52 -1.75 12.48 -1.33
N ASP A 53 -2.88 12.75 -1.98
CA ASP A 53 -4.13 13.12 -1.31
C ASP A 53 -4.98 11.88 -0.97
N PHE A 54 -4.51 11.10 0.01
CA PHE A 54 -5.20 9.90 0.50
C PHE A 54 -5.59 10.05 1.97
N GLN A 55 -6.76 9.53 2.32
CA GLN A 55 -7.24 9.55 3.71
C GLN A 55 -6.47 8.56 4.60
N ASN A 56 -6.02 7.44 4.03
CA ASN A 56 -5.36 6.36 4.76
C ASN A 56 -4.09 5.91 4.05
N PHE A 57 -2.99 5.76 4.80
CA PHE A 57 -1.71 5.26 4.31
C PHE A 57 -1.35 3.95 4.99
N PHE A 58 -1.11 2.91 4.20
CA PHE A 58 -0.73 1.59 4.71
C PHE A 58 0.53 1.04 4.07
N LEU A 59 1.31 0.35 4.90
CA LEU A 59 2.37 -0.56 4.45
C LEU A 59 1.92 -1.99 4.63
N GLN A 60 1.94 -2.74 3.53
CA GLN A 60 1.72 -4.17 3.49
C GLN A 60 3.07 -4.88 3.33
N PRO A 61 3.47 -5.76 4.26
CA PRO A 61 4.67 -6.56 4.10
C PRO A 61 4.65 -7.32 2.78
N MET A 62 5.73 -7.23 2.01
CA MET A 62 5.91 -8.00 0.79
C MET A 62 5.93 -9.48 1.15
N ASP A 63 5.03 -10.23 0.51
CA ASP A 63 4.98 -11.67 0.64
C ASP A 63 6.09 -12.29 -0.22
N SER A 64 7.09 -12.84 0.46
CA SER A 64 8.24 -13.49 -0.16
C SER A 64 8.85 -14.50 0.83
N VAL A 65 9.92 -15.17 0.43
CA VAL A 65 10.71 -16.03 1.34
C VAL A 65 11.24 -15.27 2.57
N LEU A 66 11.35 -13.93 2.50
CA LEU A 66 11.78 -13.04 3.58
C LEU A 66 10.61 -12.40 4.34
N LYS A 67 9.39 -12.96 4.26
CA LYS A 67 8.17 -12.38 4.87
C LYS A 67 8.36 -11.90 6.31
N ARG A 68 9.06 -12.66 7.15
CA ARG A 68 9.30 -12.29 8.56
C ARG A 68 10.13 -11.01 8.68
N GLU A 69 11.15 -10.86 7.85
CA GLU A 69 12.01 -9.67 7.81
C GLU A 69 11.25 -8.47 7.25
N HIS A 70 10.51 -8.67 6.15
CA HIS A 70 9.66 -7.64 5.56
C HIS A 70 8.57 -7.15 6.52
N THR A 71 7.99 -8.06 7.30
CA THR A 71 7.01 -7.70 8.35
C THR A 71 7.66 -6.83 9.42
N LYS A 72 8.84 -7.21 9.93
CA LYS A 72 9.58 -6.39 10.89
C LYS A 72 9.94 -5.02 10.31
N ALA A 73 10.37 -4.97 9.05
CA ALA A 73 10.72 -3.73 8.38
C ALA A 73 9.51 -2.79 8.26
N ALA A 74 8.34 -3.31 7.83
CA ALA A 74 7.11 -2.54 7.75
C ALA A 74 6.67 -2.02 9.12
N VAL A 75 6.71 -2.87 10.17
CA VAL A 75 6.39 -2.47 11.55
C VAL A 75 7.31 -1.33 12.00
N ASN A 76 8.63 -1.49 11.83
CA ASN A 76 9.61 -0.50 12.23
C ASN A 76 9.41 0.83 11.49
N TYR A 77 9.01 0.79 10.21
CA TYR A 77 8.71 1.99 9.44
C TYR A 77 7.47 2.70 9.99
N CYS A 78 6.35 2.00 10.14
CA CYS A 78 5.12 2.60 10.68
C CYS A 78 5.31 3.20 12.08
N MET A 79 6.11 2.55 12.94
CA MET A 79 6.44 3.08 14.27
C MET A 79 7.24 4.40 14.22
N LYS A 80 8.07 4.59 13.19
CA LYS A 80 8.85 5.82 12.99
C LYS A 80 8.07 6.90 12.24
N HIS A 81 7.09 6.50 11.42
CA HIS A 81 6.33 7.37 10.54
C HIS A 81 4.82 7.17 10.77
N PRO A 82 4.22 7.83 11.78
CA PRO A 82 2.86 7.54 12.26
C PRO A 82 1.74 7.84 11.25
N GLN A 83 2.04 8.54 10.14
CA GLN A 83 1.14 8.62 8.98
C GLN A 83 0.80 7.22 8.43
N TRP A 84 1.75 6.28 8.50
CA TRP A 84 1.63 4.94 7.96
C TRP A 84 1.13 3.94 9.01
N ARG A 85 0.19 3.10 8.61
CA ARG A 85 -0.31 1.98 9.40
C ARG A 85 0.07 0.64 8.76
N LEU A 86 0.20 -0.40 9.57
CA LEU A 86 0.46 -1.75 9.05
C LEU A 86 -0.83 -2.35 8.47
N SER A 87 -0.74 -2.92 7.27
CA SER A 87 -1.79 -3.76 6.67
C SER A 87 -1.28 -5.19 6.51
N VAL A 88 -1.99 -6.17 7.06
CA VAL A 88 -1.60 -7.58 7.03
C VAL A 88 -2.52 -8.33 6.09
N GLN A 89 -1.95 -9.22 5.26
CA GLN A 89 -2.74 -10.12 4.42
C GLN A 89 -3.40 -11.22 5.27
N MET A 90 -4.51 -10.88 5.91
CA MET A 90 -5.19 -11.74 6.90
C MET A 90 -5.58 -13.11 6.36
N HIS A 91 -5.99 -13.21 5.09
CA HIS A 91 -6.31 -14.49 4.46
C HIS A 91 -5.12 -15.48 4.52
N LYS A 92 -3.87 -15.01 4.36
CA LYS A 92 -2.66 -15.83 4.49
C LYS A 92 -2.32 -16.20 5.92
N VAL A 93 -2.73 -15.37 6.89
CA VAL A 93 -2.53 -15.65 8.32
C VAL A 93 -3.52 -16.72 8.78
N VAL A 94 -4.75 -16.63 8.32
CA VAL A 94 -5.85 -17.55 8.69
C VAL A 94 -5.84 -18.84 7.84
N GLY A 95 -5.20 -18.83 6.67
CA GLY A 95 -5.09 -20.01 5.80
C GLY A 95 -6.28 -20.19 4.87
N ILE A 96 -6.87 -19.10 4.38
CA ILE A 96 -7.98 -19.11 3.42
C ILE A 96 -7.56 -18.47 2.10
N ALA A 97 -8.16 -18.95 1.00
CA ALA A 97 -8.00 -18.43 -0.36
C ALA A 97 -9.25 -17.66 -0.78
#